data_AF-A0A3B0ZJJ9-F1
#
_entry.id   AF-A0A3B0ZJJ9-F1
#
_cell.length_a   1.000
_cell.length_b   1.000
_cell.length_c   1.000
_cell.angle_alpha   90.00
_cell.angle_beta   90.00
_cell.angle_gamma   90.00
#
_symmetry.space_group_name_H-M   'P 1'
#
loop_
_entity.id
_entity.type
_entity.pdbx_description
1 polymer ?
#
loop_
_entity_poly.entity_id
_entity_poly.type
_entity_poly.pdbx_seq_one_letter_code
_entity_poly.pdbx_strand_id
1 'polypeptide(L)'
;MGLSRKFLSGDGLLSSVRRGLHRETFRACSSPYSWADCIMSGLAVFGFKFPSLLQFEKSLDSEPMISRNLRTLYGVKKAPSDTCMR
;
A
#
# COMPACT_ATOMS: atom_id res chain seq x y z
N MET A 1 -26.10 16.97 5.98
CA MET A 1 -24.91 16.23 6.51
C MET A 1 -24.99 14.82 5.97
N GLY A 2 -24.36 14.54 4.82
CA GLY A 2 -24.52 13.26 4.12
C GLY A 2 -23.92 12.11 4.93
N LEU A 3 -24.65 11.00 5.04
CA LEU A 3 -24.18 9.76 5.66
C LEU A 3 -22.91 9.28 4.95
N SER A 4 -21.74 9.65 5.47
CA SER A 4 -20.48 9.12 4.97
C SER A 4 -20.47 7.63 5.25
N ARG A 5 -20.64 6.84 4.18
CA ARG A 5 -20.62 5.39 4.23
C ARG A 5 -19.19 4.97 4.59
N LYS A 6 -18.98 4.67 5.87
CA LYS A 6 -17.68 4.28 6.46
C LYS A 6 -16.96 3.19 5.65
N PHE A 7 -17.72 2.32 4.97
CA PHE A 7 -17.20 1.19 4.18
C PHE A 7 -17.12 1.45 2.66
N LEU A 8 -17.70 2.54 2.16
CA LEU A 8 -17.65 2.92 0.73
C LEU A 8 -16.77 4.16 0.49
N SER A 9 -16.05 4.60 1.53
CA SER A 9 -15.02 5.64 1.44
C SER A 9 -13.68 5.00 1.04
N GLY A 10 -12.78 5.77 0.41
CA GLY A 10 -11.47 5.25 -0.02
C GLY A 10 -10.70 4.54 1.10
N ASP A 11 -10.63 5.15 2.28
CA ASP A 11 -10.05 4.54 3.49
C ASP A 11 -10.74 3.23 3.90
N GLY A 12 -12.08 3.19 3.88
CA GLY A 12 -12.86 2.01 4.22
C GLY A 12 -12.63 0.83 3.27
N LEU A 13 -12.45 1.12 1.97
CA LEU A 13 -12.13 0.12 0.96
C LEU A 13 -10.70 -0.42 1.16
N LEU A 14 -9.72 0.46 1.33
CA LEU A 14 -8.32 0.08 1.61
C LEU A 14 -8.21 -0.75 2.90
N SER A 15 -8.93 -0.36 3.95
CA SER A 15 -8.99 -1.12 5.19
C SER A 15 -9.64 -2.49 5.01
N SER A 16 -10.60 -2.63 4.09
CA SER A 16 -11.26 -3.92 3.82
C SER A 16 -10.34 -4.87 3.06
N VAL A 17 -9.60 -4.36 2.07
CA VAL A 17 -8.55 -5.11 1.37
C VAL A 17 -7.49 -5.61 2.35
N ARG A 18 -6.95 -4.72 3.19
CA ARG A 18 -5.95 -5.08 4.21
C ARG A 18 -6.45 -6.17 5.16
N ARG A 19 -7.73 -6.11 5.56
CA ARG A 19 -8.35 -7.11 6.44
C ARG A 19 -8.50 -8.47 5.74
N GLY A 20 -8.81 -8.47 4.44
CA GLY A 20 -8.83 -9.68 3.63
C GLY A 20 -7.45 -10.32 3.53
N LEU A 21 -6.43 -9.52 3.22
CA LEU A 21 -5.04 -9.98 3.15
C LEU A 21 -4.53 -10.57 4.46
N HIS A 22 -4.93 -10.01 5.61
CA HIS A 22 -4.55 -10.55 6.91
C HIS A 22 -5.25 -11.89 7.23
N ARG A 23 -6.40 -12.18 6.62
CA ARG A 23 -7.11 -13.46 6.82
C ARG A 23 -6.50 -14.58 5.99
N GLU A 24 -5.90 -14.24 4.87
CA GLU A 24 -5.24 -15.20 3.98
C GLU A 24 -3.84 -15.54 4.48
N THR A 25 -3.51 -16.82 4.49
CA THR A 25 -2.16 -17.29 4.81
C THR A 25 -1.36 -17.39 3.52
N PHE A 26 -0.50 -16.42 3.27
CA PHE A 26 0.44 -16.47 2.15
C PHE A 26 1.64 -17.36 2.49
N ARG A 27 2.25 -17.97 1.45
CA ARG A 27 3.56 -18.62 1.60
C ARG A 27 4.59 -17.59 2.09
N ALA A 28 5.50 -18.04 2.96
CA ALA A 28 6.58 -17.19 3.45
C ALA A 28 7.33 -16.57 2.27
N CYS A 29 7.37 -15.23 2.25
CA CYS A 29 8.18 -14.51 1.29
C CYS A 29 9.65 -14.63 1.72
N SER A 30 10.55 -14.88 0.77
CA SER A 30 12.01 -14.87 1.05
C SER A 30 12.54 -13.46 1.34
N SER A 31 11.67 -12.45 1.39
CA SER A 31 12.01 -11.05 1.60
C SER A 31 11.67 -10.62 3.04
N PRO A 32 12.28 -9.53 3.54
CA PRO A 32 11.95 -8.97 4.85
C PRO A 32 10.59 -8.25 4.91
N TYR A 33 9.80 -8.26 3.83
CA TYR A 33 8.52 -7.55 3.72
C TYR A 33 7.34 -8.50 3.89
N SER A 34 6.29 -8.02 4.57
CA SER A 34 5.03 -8.75 4.65
C SER A 34 4.28 -8.70 3.31
N TRP A 35 3.54 -9.76 2.99
CA TRP A 35 2.65 -9.78 1.83
C TRP A 35 1.63 -8.64 1.85
N ALA A 36 1.15 -8.27 3.03
CA ALA A 36 0.25 -7.13 3.19
C ALA A 36 0.91 -5.82 2.77
N ASP A 37 2.17 -5.59 3.16
CA ASP A 37 2.91 -4.39 2.76
C ASP A 37 3.16 -4.40 1.24
N CYS A 38 3.48 -5.55 0.66
CA CYS A 38 3.74 -5.67 -0.78
C CYS A 38 2.52 -5.33 -1.63
N ILE A 39 1.38 -5.95 -1.34
CA ILE A 39 0.15 -5.75 -2.09
C ILE A 39 -0.39 -4.33 -1.90
N MET A 40 -0.33 -3.81 -0.67
CA MET A 40 -0.77 -2.44 -0.38
C MET A 40 0.14 -1.39 -1.03
N SER A 41 1.45 -1.65 -1.14
CA SER A 41 2.37 -0.80 -1.92
C SER A 41 2.08 -0.86 -3.41
N GLY A 42 1.83 -2.04 -3.99
CA GLY A 42 1.39 -2.16 -5.38
C GLY A 42 0.09 -1.38 -5.63
N LEU A 43 -0.88 -1.51 -4.73
CA LEU A 43 -2.13 -0.74 -4.80
C LEU A 43 -1.89 0.77 -4.72
N ALA A 44 -0.94 1.21 -3.91
CA ALA A 44 -0.56 2.62 -3.81
C ALA A 44 0.10 3.15 -5.09
N VAL A 45 0.92 2.35 -5.76
CA VAL A 45 1.52 2.72 -7.07
C VAL A 45 0.42 3.02 -8.08
N PHE A 46 -0.62 2.18 -8.14
CA PHE A 46 -1.80 2.42 -8.99
C PHE A 46 -2.61 3.64 -8.52
N GLY A 47 -2.83 3.78 -7.21
CA GLY A 47 -3.62 4.89 -6.66
C GLY A 47 -2.96 6.27 -6.83
N PHE A 48 -1.63 6.34 -6.73
CA PHE A 48 -0.84 7.55 -6.98
C PHE A 48 -0.49 7.75 -8.45
N LYS A 49 -0.82 6.79 -9.31
CA LYS A 49 -0.61 6.85 -10.77
C LYS A 49 0.87 7.05 -11.14
N PHE A 50 1.78 6.35 -10.45
CA PHE A 50 3.19 6.36 -10.83
C PHE A 50 3.41 5.57 -12.12
N PRO A 51 4.26 6.06 -13.05
CA PRO A 51 4.50 5.37 -14.31
C PRO A 51 5.49 4.20 -14.17
N SER A 52 6.20 4.07 -13.05
CA SER A 52 7.04 2.91 -12.76
C SER A 52 7.26 2.70 -11.26
N LEU A 53 7.59 1.46 -10.87
CA LEU A 53 7.96 1.08 -9.50
C LEU A 53 9.23 1.81 -9.04
N LEU A 54 10.20 1.99 -9.94
CA LEU A 54 11.43 2.71 -9.67
C LEU A 54 11.20 4.21 -9.39
N GLN A 55 10.23 4.83 -10.08
CA GLN A 55 9.84 6.21 -9.76
C GLN A 55 9.09 6.31 -8.45
N PHE A 56 8.24 5.33 -8.13
CA PHE A 56 7.60 5.26 -6.82
C PHE A 56 8.64 5.19 -5.69
N GLU A 57 9.64 4.32 -5.82
CA GLU A 57 10.72 4.19 -4.82
C GLU A 57 11.50 5.50 -4.64
N LYS A 58 11.87 6.17 -5.75
CA LYS A 58 12.52 7.50 -5.69
C LYS A 58 11.63 8.56 -5.04
N SER A 59 10.32 8.52 -5.31
CA SER A 59 9.37 9.49 -4.77
C SER A 59 9.12 9.28 -3.28
N LEU A 60 9.28 8.06 -2.75
CA LEU A 60 9.21 7.82 -1.30
C LEU A 60 10.33 8.52 -0.53
N ASP A 61 11.53 8.56 -1.11
CA ASP A 61 12.71 9.23 -0.55
C ASP A 61 12.65 10.76 -0.75
N SER A 62 12.21 11.18 -1.95
CA SER A 62 12.18 12.59 -2.33
C SER A 62 10.97 13.36 -1.79
N GLU A 63 9.83 12.70 -1.58
CA GLU A 63 8.55 13.33 -1.21
C GLU A 63 7.97 12.75 0.09
N PRO A 64 8.16 13.42 1.23
CA PRO A 64 7.71 12.90 2.53
C PRO A 64 6.18 12.80 2.64
N MET A 65 5.43 13.55 1.82
CA MET A 65 3.97 13.46 1.76
C MET A 65 3.50 12.11 1.24
N ILE A 66 4.18 11.54 0.24
CA ILE A 66 3.82 10.23 -0.32
C ILE A 66 4.09 9.14 0.70
N SER A 67 5.24 9.17 1.37
CA SER A 67 5.58 8.27 2.47
C SER A 67 4.58 8.36 3.64
N ARG A 68 4.11 9.57 3.97
CA ARG A 68 3.06 9.77 4.98
C ARG A 68 1.71 9.22 4.52
N ASN A 69 1.31 9.46 3.28
CA ASN A 69 0.06 8.95 2.71
C ASN A 69 0.07 7.43 2.60
N LEU A 70 1.21 6.85 2.24
CA LEU A 70 1.40 5.41 2.19
C LEU A 70 1.18 4.78 3.57
N ARG A 71 1.77 5.36 4.61
CA ARG A 71 1.59 4.88 5.99
C ARG A 71 0.16 5.09 6.51
N THR A 72 -0.46 6.22 6.16
CA THR A 72 -1.76 6.62 6.72
C THR A 72 -2.94 5.94 6.01
N LEU A 73 -2.94 5.93 4.66
CA LEU A 73 -4.04 5.40 3.84
C LEU A 73 -3.87 3.91 3.56
N TYR A 74 -2.66 3.49 3.21
CA TYR A 74 -2.38 2.11 2.79
C TYR A 74 -1.87 1.25 3.95
N GLY A 75 -1.50 1.86 5.08
CA GLY A 75 -1.04 1.14 6.27
C GLY A 75 0.30 0.42 6.10
N VAL A 76 1.04 0.76 5.05
CA VAL A 76 2.35 0.17 4.76
C VAL A 76 3.38 0.80 5.69
N LYS A 77 4.08 -0.03 6.48
CA LYS A 77 5.13 0.46 7.39
C LYS A 77 6.46 0.62 6.68
N LYS A 78 6.76 -0.31 5.76
CA LYS A 78 7.98 -0.31 4.98
C LYS A 78 7.62 -0.68 3.55
N ALA A 79 7.77 0.27 2.63
CA ALA A 79 7.57 -0.01 1.22
C ALA A 79 8.62 -1.02 0.75
N PRO A 80 8.23 -2.10 0.05
CA PRO A 80 9.17 -2.98 -0.60
C PRO A 80 9.90 -2.24 -1.73
N SER A 81 11.12 -2.67 -2.00
CA SER A 81 11.91 -2.20 -3.13
C SER A 81 11.34 -2.74 -4.44
N ASP A 82 11.61 -2.08 -5.58
CA ASP A 82 11.24 -2.57 -6.93
C ASP A 82 11.52 -4.07 -7.12
N THR A 83 12.70 -4.53 -6.67
CA THR A 83 13.14 -5.93 -6.80
C THR A 83 12.27 -6.92 -6.02
N CYS A 84 11.59 -6.48 -4.96
CA CYS A 84 10.67 -7.33 -4.19
C CYS A 84 9.23 -7.32 -4.74
N MET A 85 8.89 -6.32 -5.57
CA MET A 85 7.57 -6.17 -6.18
C MET A 85 7.48 -6.77 -7.60
N ARG A 86 8.61 -7.11 -8.23
CA ARG A 86 8.68 -7.82 -9.52
C ARG A 86 8.45 -9.31 -9.35
#